data_AF-A0A1Y1ZMX0-F1
#
_entry.id   AF-A0A1Y1ZMX0-F1
#
_cell.length_a   1.000
_cell.length_b   1.000
_cell.length_c   1.000
_cell.angle_alpha   90.00
_cell.angle_beta   90.00
_cell.angle_gamma   90.00
#
_symmetry.space_group_name_H-M   'P 1'
#
loop_
_entity.id
_entity.type
_entity.pdbx_description
1 polymer ?
#
loop_
_entity_poly.entity_id
_entity_poly.type
_entity_poly.pdbx_seq_one_letter_code
_entity_poly.pdbx_strand_id
1 'polypeptide(L)'
;MSSKLHCLRSARLAARYPCRRTFAAAASSSRPDFVRIVEVGPRDGLQNEKQSIPVATKIELVERLAQTGLRTIEAGSFVSPKWVPQMANSSEILEHILRSPPRAPHPITYQFLLPNAKGLDNFMSIWQYQGSAKQGAYPTPPPTPTEERGPALNTSSEGPNVMPSATSGTEAIGKDRGSSEPSSVADVELSIFTAATETFTQKNTNCSIAESLKRFEPIMSRAKELDLNVRAYISVALGCPYEGPNTDPHKVAELAISLLEMGADEISVADTTGMGTAPKTAELLKTLSAAGVETSDMALHFHDTYGQALVNSVVGLEHGVRTFDAAVGGLGGCPFSPGATGNVATEDLVHLFHSLGAKTGVNMEKLSEVGEWISKELGRKNESRAGKATLTSLRKSS
;
A
#
# COMPACT_ATOMS: atom_id res chain seq x y z
N MET A 1 49.19 23.08 71.06
CA MET A 1 49.89 21.83 70.68
C MET A 1 49.18 21.31 69.43
N SER A 2 49.68 21.45 68.19
CA SER A 2 50.73 20.62 67.55
C SER A 2 50.55 19.13 67.91
N SER A 3 50.37 18.14 67.03
CA SER A 3 50.76 17.97 65.61
C SER A 3 49.76 16.98 64.94
N LYS A 4 49.66 16.70 63.62
CA LYS A 4 50.46 16.92 62.39
C LYS A 4 49.53 16.82 61.15
N LEU A 5 50.07 17.00 59.93
CA LEU A 5 49.39 16.63 58.67
C LEU A 5 49.57 15.12 58.37
N HIS A 6 48.65 14.52 57.60
CA HIS A 6 49.06 13.84 56.36
C HIS A 6 47.97 13.86 55.27
N CYS A 7 48.43 13.95 54.03
CA CYS A 7 47.63 14.06 52.80
C CYS A 7 46.87 12.76 52.49
N LEU A 8 45.65 12.88 51.95
CA LEU A 8 45.20 12.06 50.81
C LEU A 8 44.14 12.83 50.00
N ARG A 9 44.53 13.32 48.83
CA ARG A 9 43.60 13.81 47.80
C ARG A 9 42.94 12.61 47.13
N SER A 10 41.63 12.44 47.32
CA SER A 10 40.81 11.56 46.47
C SER A 10 39.88 12.41 45.62
N ALA A 11 40.15 12.45 44.31
CA ALA A 11 39.37 13.22 43.35
C ALA A 11 37.95 12.66 43.23
N ARG A 12 36.94 13.46 43.60
CA ARG A 12 35.54 13.23 43.17
C ARG A 12 35.29 13.99 41.88
N LEU A 13 35.76 13.44 40.76
CA LEU A 13 35.39 13.89 39.42
C LEU A 13 34.61 12.79 38.69
N ALA A 14 33.64 13.20 37.87
CA ALA A 14 32.99 12.41 36.82
C ALA A 14 32.30 11.08 37.22
N ALA A 15 31.07 11.20 37.75
CA ALA A 15 30.03 10.16 37.57
C ALA A 15 28.61 10.78 37.46
N ARG A 16 28.49 11.99 36.90
CA ARG A 16 27.22 12.46 36.34
C ARG A 16 27.11 11.86 34.94
N TYR A 17 26.35 10.78 34.79
CA TYR A 17 25.91 10.32 33.47
C TYR A 17 24.82 11.27 32.97
N PRO A 18 25.06 12.12 31.94
CA PRO A 18 23.95 12.66 31.18
C PRO A 18 23.43 11.51 30.31
N CYS A 19 22.26 10.96 30.64
CA CYS A 19 21.54 10.10 29.70
C CYS A 19 20.98 10.95 28.55
N ARG A 20 21.89 11.52 27.74
CA ARG A 20 21.56 12.02 26.41
C ARG A 20 21.33 10.79 25.56
N ARG A 21 20.06 10.39 25.43
CA ARG A 21 19.60 9.67 24.23
C ARG A 21 19.70 10.64 23.05
N THR A 22 20.92 10.81 22.54
CA THR A 22 21.08 11.23 21.15
C THR A 22 20.49 10.10 20.30
N PHE A 23 19.53 10.42 19.45
CA PHE A 23 19.20 9.54 18.33
C PHE A 23 20.52 9.23 17.62
N ALA A 24 20.91 7.95 17.61
CA ALA A 24 22.11 7.55 16.94
C ALA A 24 21.88 7.80 15.45
N ALA A 25 22.61 8.75 14.88
CA ALA A 25 22.77 8.84 13.43
C ALA A 25 23.56 7.62 12.98
N ALA A 26 22.86 6.48 12.88
CA ALA A 26 23.36 5.30 12.21
C ALA A 26 23.75 5.71 10.78
N ALA A 27 24.94 5.29 10.35
CA ALA A 27 25.54 5.77 9.11
C ALA A 27 24.57 5.63 7.93
N SER A 28 24.52 6.66 7.09
CA SER A 28 23.60 6.74 5.95
C SER A 28 23.77 5.54 5.02
N SER A 29 22.87 4.57 5.10
CA SER A 29 22.62 3.67 3.98
C SER A 29 21.99 4.51 2.88
N SER A 30 22.52 4.42 1.66
CA SER A 30 22.15 5.29 0.54
C SER A 30 20.83 4.89 -0.13
N ARG A 31 19.84 4.41 0.65
CA ARG A 31 18.45 4.36 0.19
C ARG A 31 17.86 5.76 0.34
N PRO A 32 17.16 6.30 -0.68
CA PRO A 32 16.45 7.56 -0.51
C PRO A 32 15.46 7.41 0.63
N ASP A 33 15.43 8.38 1.55
CA ASP A 33 14.51 8.37 2.70
C ASP A 33 13.09 8.73 2.23
N PHE A 34 12.50 7.80 1.48
CA PHE A 34 11.22 7.91 0.84
C PHE A 34 10.22 6.97 1.52
N VAL A 35 9.07 7.52 1.89
CA VAL A 35 7.97 6.78 2.50
C VAL A 35 6.81 6.73 1.50
N ARG A 36 6.43 5.53 1.07
CA ARG A 36 5.23 5.30 0.28
C ARG A 36 4.01 5.35 1.20
N ILE A 37 3.03 6.14 0.80
CA ILE A 37 1.70 6.13 1.42
C ILE A 37 0.75 5.39 0.48
N VAL A 38 0.03 4.41 1.03
CA VAL A 38 -1.11 3.76 0.37
C VAL A 38 -2.37 4.43 0.87
N GLU A 39 -3.05 5.13 -0.03
CA GLU A 39 -4.28 5.85 0.29
C GLU A 39 -5.47 4.89 0.23
N VAL A 40 -6.01 4.52 1.40
CA VAL A 40 -7.14 3.58 1.55
C VAL A 40 -8.48 4.29 1.74
N GLY A 41 -8.53 5.63 1.71
CA GLY A 41 -9.75 6.41 1.86
C GLY A 41 -10.90 6.00 0.92
N PRO A 42 -10.69 5.79 -0.40
CA PRO A 42 -11.77 5.41 -1.32
C PRO A 42 -12.35 4.01 -1.10
N ARG A 43 -11.57 3.06 -0.55
CA ARG A 43 -12.03 1.71 -0.17
C ARG A 43 -12.37 1.64 1.31
N ASP A 44 -11.37 1.53 2.17
CA ASP A 44 -11.53 1.27 3.60
C ASP A 44 -12.17 2.44 4.35
N GLY A 45 -11.78 3.67 4.01
CA GLY A 45 -12.39 4.87 4.56
C GLY A 45 -13.90 4.93 4.28
N LEU A 46 -14.28 4.98 3.01
CA LEU A 46 -15.69 5.03 2.58
C LEU A 46 -16.50 3.80 3.00
N GLN A 47 -15.91 2.61 3.07
CA GLN A 47 -16.58 1.39 3.54
C GLN A 47 -17.12 1.54 4.97
N ASN A 48 -16.36 2.22 5.83
CA ASN A 48 -16.71 2.42 7.24
C ASN A 48 -17.54 3.70 7.50
N GLU A 49 -17.87 4.47 6.47
CA GLU A 49 -18.78 5.62 6.59
C GLU A 49 -20.26 5.19 6.61
N LYS A 50 -21.08 5.95 7.36
CA LYS A 50 -22.52 5.68 7.53
C LYS A 50 -23.35 6.00 6.29
N GLN A 51 -22.85 6.90 5.44
CA GLN A 51 -23.54 7.37 4.24
C GLN A 51 -22.84 6.80 3.01
N SER A 52 -23.61 6.28 2.06
CA SER A 52 -23.09 5.93 0.73
C SER A 52 -23.15 7.17 -0.16
N ILE A 53 -22.03 7.51 -0.80
CA ILE A 53 -21.94 8.61 -1.76
C ILE A 53 -22.15 8.12 -3.21
N PRO A 54 -22.56 8.99 -4.14
CA PRO A 54 -22.69 8.65 -5.56
C PRO A 54 -21.39 8.12 -6.18
N VAL A 55 -21.50 7.28 -7.21
CA VAL A 55 -20.34 6.78 -7.97
C VAL A 55 -19.50 7.90 -8.59
N ALA A 56 -20.14 8.98 -9.07
CA ALA A 56 -19.44 10.15 -9.59
C ALA A 56 -18.51 10.78 -8.53
N THR A 57 -18.98 10.94 -7.29
CA THR A 57 -18.18 11.45 -6.16
C THR A 57 -17.03 10.50 -5.79
N LYS A 58 -17.20 9.17 -5.93
CA LYS A 58 -16.11 8.19 -5.72
C LYS A 58 -15.04 8.29 -6.80
N ILE A 59 -15.45 8.42 -8.07
CA ILE A 59 -14.53 8.65 -9.19
C ILE A 59 -13.78 9.97 -9.00
N GLU A 60 -14.49 11.05 -8.70
CA GLU A 60 -13.89 12.37 -8.46
C GLU A 60 -12.91 12.35 -7.27
N LEU A 61 -13.20 11.58 -6.21
CA LEU A 61 -12.26 11.37 -5.10
C LEU A 61 -10.95 10.73 -5.58
N VAL A 62 -11.03 9.65 -6.36
CA VAL A 62 -9.84 9.00 -6.93
C VAL A 62 -9.07 9.93 -7.86
N GLU A 63 -9.75 10.70 -8.71
CA GLU A 63 -9.14 11.67 -9.62
C GLU A 63 -8.46 12.86 -8.91
N ARG A 64 -9.05 13.33 -7.81
CA ARG A 64 -8.46 14.37 -6.96
C ARG A 64 -7.24 13.84 -6.21
N LEU A 65 -7.33 12.62 -5.65
CA LEU A 65 -6.21 11.95 -4.97
C LEU A 65 -5.02 11.71 -5.92
N ALA A 66 -5.28 11.29 -7.17
CA ALA A 66 -4.25 11.08 -8.18
C ALA A 66 -3.39 12.33 -8.45
N GLN A 67 -3.96 13.53 -8.30
CA GLN A 67 -3.27 14.81 -8.52
C GLN A 67 -2.43 15.29 -7.33
N THR A 68 -2.49 14.60 -6.19
CA THR A 68 -1.73 14.92 -4.98
C THR A 68 -0.27 14.45 -5.03
N GLY A 69 0.07 13.49 -5.89
CA GLY A 69 1.40 12.86 -5.93
C GLY A 69 1.52 11.54 -5.16
N LEU A 70 0.41 11.05 -4.58
CA LEU A 70 0.27 9.65 -4.16
C LEU A 70 0.65 8.69 -5.30
N ARG A 71 1.15 7.50 -4.94
CA ARG A 71 1.57 6.44 -5.89
C ARG A 71 0.72 5.17 -5.84
N THR A 72 -0.01 4.96 -4.75
CA THR A 72 -0.91 3.82 -4.58
C THR A 72 -2.21 4.30 -3.98
N ILE A 73 -3.34 3.97 -4.61
CA ILE A 73 -4.68 4.30 -4.15
C ILE A 73 -5.52 3.02 -4.15
N GLU A 74 -6.08 2.64 -3.01
CA GLU A 74 -7.05 1.55 -2.93
C GLU A 74 -8.43 2.08 -3.34
N ALA A 75 -8.81 1.78 -4.59
CA ALA A 75 -9.90 2.46 -5.30
C ALA A 75 -11.28 1.82 -5.07
N GLY A 76 -11.35 0.57 -4.60
CA GLY A 76 -12.61 -0.12 -4.33
C GLY A 76 -12.46 -1.58 -3.91
N SER A 77 -13.59 -2.28 -3.80
CA SER A 77 -13.65 -3.69 -3.43
C SER A 77 -14.73 -4.44 -4.19
N PHE A 78 -14.40 -5.63 -4.70
CA PHE A 78 -15.34 -6.58 -5.31
C PHE A 78 -16.05 -7.46 -4.27
N VAL A 79 -16.37 -6.86 -3.11
CA VAL A 79 -17.25 -7.42 -2.09
C VAL A 79 -18.71 -7.37 -2.54
N SER A 80 -19.55 -8.24 -1.96
CA SER A 80 -20.97 -8.26 -2.28
C SER A 80 -21.64 -6.93 -1.86
N PRO A 81 -22.31 -6.21 -2.78
CA PRO A 81 -23.04 -4.98 -2.45
C PRO A 81 -24.15 -5.18 -1.40
N LYS A 82 -24.62 -6.42 -1.23
CA LYS A 82 -25.60 -6.79 -0.19
C LYS A 82 -25.03 -6.66 1.22
N TRP A 83 -23.74 -6.91 1.40
CA TRP A 83 -23.06 -6.84 2.70
C TRP A 83 -22.37 -5.49 2.91
N VAL A 84 -21.83 -4.88 1.85
CA VAL A 84 -21.19 -3.56 1.89
C VAL A 84 -21.73 -2.67 0.76
N PRO A 85 -22.89 -2.02 0.95
CA PRO A 85 -23.49 -1.14 -0.06
C PRO A 85 -22.59 0.03 -0.50
N GLN A 86 -21.71 0.49 0.38
CA GLN A 86 -20.73 1.55 0.11
C GLN A 86 -19.81 1.18 -1.08
N MET A 87 -19.46 -0.10 -1.23
CA MET A 87 -18.53 -0.61 -2.27
C MET A 87 -19.23 -1.06 -3.57
N ALA A 88 -20.55 -0.83 -3.70
CA ALA A 88 -21.36 -1.36 -4.79
C ALA A 88 -20.88 -1.03 -6.21
N ASN A 89 -20.21 0.12 -6.40
CA ASN A 89 -19.82 0.66 -7.71
C ASN A 89 -18.33 0.48 -8.03
N SER A 90 -17.65 -0.48 -7.40
CA SER A 90 -16.21 -0.71 -7.63
C SER A 90 -15.91 -1.15 -9.08
N SER A 91 -16.89 -1.76 -9.75
CA SER A 91 -16.82 -2.13 -11.16
C SER A 91 -16.69 -0.90 -12.08
N GLU A 92 -17.54 0.10 -11.87
CA GLU A 92 -17.58 1.34 -12.64
C GLU A 92 -16.32 2.20 -12.37
N ILE A 93 -15.79 2.17 -11.15
CA ILE A 93 -14.52 2.83 -10.79
C ILE A 93 -13.35 2.17 -11.53
N LEU A 94 -13.27 0.83 -11.56
CA LEU A 94 -12.27 0.11 -12.34
C LEU A 94 -12.42 0.41 -13.84
N GLU A 95 -13.63 0.33 -14.38
CA GLU A 95 -13.91 0.60 -15.79
C GLU A 95 -13.48 2.04 -16.20
N HIS A 96 -13.73 3.03 -15.33
CA HIS A 96 -13.27 4.40 -15.50
C HIS A 96 -11.74 4.50 -15.51
N ILE A 97 -11.06 3.93 -14.50
CA ILE A 97 -9.59 3.95 -14.39
C ILE A 97 -8.92 3.33 -15.63
N LEU A 98 -9.51 2.28 -16.20
CA LEU A 98 -8.96 1.61 -17.39
C LEU A 98 -9.28 2.32 -18.71
N ARG A 99 -10.43 3.00 -18.83
CA ARG A 99 -10.78 3.76 -20.05
C ARG A 99 -10.17 5.16 -20.08
N SER A 100 -10.15 5.81 -18.93
CA SER A 100 -9.77 7.20 -18.72
C SER A 100 -8.86 7.31 -17.48
N PRO A 101 -7.61 6.82 -17.54
CA PRO A 101 -6.68 6.88 -16.41
C PRO A 101 -6.60 8.30 -15.82
N PRO A 102 -6.80 8.47 -14.49
CA PRO A 102 -6.74 9.78 -13.86
C PRO A 102 -5.41 10.49 -14.10
N ARG A 103 -5.46 11.80 -14.33
CA ARG A 103 -4.27 12.62 -14.54
C ARG A 103 -3.45 12.71 -13.25
N ALA A 104 -2.22 12.21 -13.31
CA ALA A 104 -1.29 12.18 -12.19
C ALA A 104 0.10 12.69 -12.60
N PRO A 105 0.93 13.20 -11.66
CA PRO A 105 2.31 13.60 -11.94
C PRO A 105 3.26 12.40 -12.16
N HIS A 106 2.83 11.19 -11.85
CA HIS A 106 3.54 9.92 -12.05
C HIS A 106 2.52 8.81 -12.32
N PRO A 107 2.92 7.63 -12.82
CA PRO A 107 2.09 6.42 -12.78
C PRO A 107 1.60 6.12 -11.36
N ILE A 108 0.38 5.58 -11.26
CA ILE A 108 -0.28 5.22 -10.00
C ILE A 108 -0.77 3.78 -10.10
N THR A 109 -0.52 3.01 -9.04
CA THR A 109 -1.10 1.69 -8.83
C THR A 109 -2.47 1.83 -8.16
N TYR A 110 -3.52 1.32 -8.80
CA TYR A 110 -4.87 1.29 -8.26
C TYR A 110 -5.19 -0.11 -7.72
N GLN A 111 -5.40 -0.21 -6.42
CA GLN A 111 -5.63 -1.48 -5.74
C GLN A 111 -7.12 -1.78 -5.58
N PHE A 112 -7.50 -3.05 -5.75
CA PHE A 112 -8.88 -3.53 -5.55
C PHE A 112 -8.95 -4.78 -4.66
N LEU A 113 -9.76 -4.70 -3.59
CA LEU A 113 -9.92 -5.78 -2.61
C LEU A 113 -10.86 -6.88 -3.12
N LEU A 114 -10.36 -8.11 -3.21
CA LEU A 114 -11.05 -9.33 -3.63
C LEU A 114 -11.28 -10.28 -2.44
N PRO A 115 -12.49 -10.34 -1.85
CA PRO A 115 -12.75 -11.15 -0.65
C PRO A 115 -12.89 -12.66 -0.91
N ASN A 116 -12.99 -13.10 -2.17
CA ASN A 116 -13.18 -14.49 -2.59
C ASN A 116 -13.15 -14.61 -4.13
N ALA A 117 -13.19 -15.84 -4.64
CA ALA A 117 -13.21 -16.16 -6.07
C ALA A 117 -14.34 -15.45 -6.86
N LYS A 118 -15.53 -15.21 -6.29
CA LYS A 118 -16.58 -14.45 -7.00
C LYS A 118 -16.23 -12.97 -7.15
N GLY A 119 -15.47 -12.41 -6.21
CA GLY A 119 -14.90 -11.07 -6.34
C GLY A 119 -13.88 -11.01 -7.49
N LEU A 120 -13.03 -12.04 -7.59
CA LEU A 120 -12.11 -12.23 -8.71
C LEU A 120 -12.86 -12.35 -10.06
N ASP A 121 -13.89 -13.19 -10.16
CA ASP A 121 -14.68 -13.35 -11.39
C ASP A 121 -15.26 -12.00 -11.87
N ASN A 122 -15.80 -11.20 -10.95
CA ASN A 122 -16.33 -9.87 -11.24
C ASN A 122 -15.22 -8.92 -11.75
N PHE A 123 -14.07 -8.84 -11.05
CA PHE A 123 -12.90 -8.06 -11.47
C PHE A 123 -12.44 -8.47 -12.88
N MET A 124 -12.29 -9.78 -13.10
CA MET A 124 -11.82 -10.36 -14.36
C MET A 124 -12.74 -10.06 -15.53
N SER A 125 -14.06 -10.02 -15.32
CA SER A 125 -15.03 -9.67 -16.36
C SER A 125 -14.81 -8.28 -16.96
N ILE A 126 -14.27 -7.34 -16.17
CA ILE A 126 -13.98 -5.95 -16.58
C ILE A 126 -12.56 -5.85 -17.13
N TRP A 127 -11.59 -6.45 -16.43
CA TRP A 127 -10.18 -6.46 -16.81
C TRP A 127 -9.93 -7.12 -18.18
N GLN A 128 -10.56 -8.27 -18.45
CA GLN A 128 -10.41 -8.97 -19.73
C GLN A 128 -11.12 -8.25 -20.88
N TYR A 129 -12.25 -7.60 -20.62
CA TYR A 129 -12.99 -6.85 -21.64
C TYR A 129 -12.14 -5.74 -22.28
N GLN A 130 -11.30 -5.08 -21.47
CA GLN A 130 -10.31 -4.10 -21.93
C GLN A 130 -9.22 -4.70 -22.85
N GLY A 131 -8.72 -5.90 -22.52
CA GLY A 131 -7.77 -6.62 -23.37
C GLY A 131 -8.35 -6.98 -24.74
N SER A 132 -9.60 -7.46 -24.78
CA SER A 132 -10.29 -7.80 -26.04
C SER A 132 -10.72 -6.57 -26.84
N ALA A 133 -11.16 -5.48 -26.19
CA ALA A 133 -11.56 -4.25 -26.86
C ALA A 133 -10.41 -3.62 -27.68
N LYS A 134 -9.16 -3.78 -27.24
CA LYS A 134 -7.97 -3.32 -27.96
C LYS A 134 -7.63 -4.15 -29.21
N GLN A 135 -8.15 -5.36 -29.37
CA GLN A 135 -7.98 -6.17 -30.59
C GLN A 135 -9.04 -5.90 -31.67
N GLY A 136 -10.04 -5.07 -31.40
CA GLY A 136 -11.14 -4.75 -32.33
C GLY A 136 -10.86 -3.64 -33.36
N ALA A 137 -9.63 -3.15 -33.47
CA ALA A 137 -9.28 -2.00 -34.32
C ALA A 137 -9.01 -2.41 -35.79
N TYR A 138 -10.07 -2.45 -36.60
CA TYR A 138 -10.11 -2.52 -38.07
C TYR A 138 -9.27 -3.60 -38.78
N PRO A 139 -9.88 -4.60 -39.44
CA PRO A 139 -9.20 -5.33 -40.50
C PRO A 139 -8.94 -4.39 -41.69
N THR A 140 -7.68 -4.28 -42.11
CA THR A 140 -7.27 -3.53 -43.30
C THR A 140 -8.00 -4.07 -44.53
N PRO A 141 -8.60 -3.23 -45.40
CA PRO A 141 -9.23 -3.72 -46.63
C PRO A 141 -8.18 -4.38 -47.55
N PRO A 142 -8.55 -5.43 -48.30
CA PRO A 142 -7.61 -6.16 -49.16
C PRO A 142 -7.12 -5.28 -50.32
N PRO A 143 -5.87 -5.44 -50.77
CA PRO A 143 -5.31 -4.63 -51.85
C PRO A 143 -5.93 -5.00 -53.21
N THR A 144 -6.32 -3.97 -53.97
CA THR A 144 -6.77 -4.09 -55.36
C THR A 144 -5.61 -4.49 -56.28
N PRO A 145 -5.79 -5.40 -57.25
CA PRO A 145 -4.69 -5.91 -58.08
C PRO A 145 -4.19 -4.87 -59.10
N THR A 146 -2.89 -4.89 -59.37
CA THR A 146 -2.23 -4.18 -60.47
C THR A 146 -1.71 -5.17 -61.50
N GLU A 147 -1.95 -4.88 -62.79
CA GLU A 147 -1.55 -5.73 -63.92
C GLU A 147 -0.07 -5.52 -64.34
N GLU A 148 0.44 -6.52 -65.07
CA GLU A 148 1.61 -6.63 -65.97
C GLU A 148 2.56 -5.41 -66.19
N ARG A 149 3.86 -5.57 -66.51
CA ARG A 149 4.50 -6.55 -67.42
C ARG A 149 6.04 -6.57 -67.20
N GLY A 150 6.74 -7.65 -67.59
CA GLY A 150 8.18 -7.89 -67.34
C GLY A 150 9.17 -7.16 -68.29
N PRO A 151 10.41 -7.68 -68.57
CA PRO A 151 10.91 -9.04 -68.38
C PRO A 151 12.27 -9.19 -67.64
N ALA A 152 12.77 -10.43 -67.58
CA ALA A 152 13.86 -10.90 -66.72
C ALA A 152 15.30 -10.70 -67.26
N LEU A 153 16.28 -10.85 -66.35
CA LEU A 153 17.65 -11.28 -66.67
C LEU A 153 18.17 -12.23 -65.57
N ASN A 154 18.66 -13.41 -65.97
CA ASN A 154 19.34 -14.37 -65.10
C ASN A 154 20.82 -13.98 -64.91
N THR A 155 21.43 -14.37 -63.79
CA THR A 155 22.74 -15.06 -63.77
C THR A 155 22.95 -15.77 -62.43
N SER A 156 23.71 -16.86 -62.46
CA SER A 156 23.93 -17.81 -61.36
C SER A 156 25.38 -17.83 -60.88
N SER A 157 25.62 -18.17 -59.61
CA SER A 157 26.85 -18.83 -59.16
C SER A 157 26.71 -19.38 -57.73
N GLU A 158 27.52 -20.39 -57.41
CA GLU A 158 27.43 -21.24 -56.23
C GLU A 158 28.47 -20.84 -55.15
N GLY A 159 28.33 -21.36 -53.93
CA GLY A 159 29.47 -21.57 -53.02
C GLY A 159 29.28 -21.10 -51.57
N PRO A 160 29.90 -21.77 -50.56
CA PRO A 160 29.17 -22.07 -49.33
C PRO A 160 29.87 -21.71 -47.99
N ASN A 161 29.07 -21.79 -46.92
CA ASN A 161 29.42 -22.10 -45.51
C ASN A 161 30.69 -21.48 -44.88
N VAL A 162 30.48 -20.56 -43.94
CA VAL A 162 31.43 -20.28 -42.85
C VAL A 162 30.70 -20.24 -41.50
N MET A 163 31.14 -21.09 -40.56
CA MET A 163 30.76 -21.08 -39.15
C MET A 163 31.64 -20.09 -38.35
N PRO A 164 31.12 -19.52 -37.25
CA PRO A 164 31.90 -19.40 -36.01
C PRO A 164 31.20 -20.15 -34.87
N SER A 165 31.85 -21.10 -34.20
CA SER A 165 32.84 -20.87 -33.13
C SER A 165 32.20 -20.38 -31.83
N ALA A 166 31.91 -21.32 -30.92
CA ALA A 166 31.50 -21.04 -29.56
C ALA A 166 32.70 -20.79 -28.63
N THR A 167 32.59 -19.80 -27.74
CA THR A 167 33.47 -19.62 -26.58
C THR A 167 32.63 -19.36 -25.34
N SER A 168 32.98 -20.02 -24.23
CA SER A 168 32.16 -20.14 -23.02
C SER A 168 32.69 -19.34 -21.84
N GLY A 169 31.78 -18.84 -21.00
CA GLY A 169 32.07 -18.31 -19.65
C GLY A 169 32.57 -16.87 -19.63
N THR A 170 32.20 -16.03 -18.66
CA THR A 170 31.38 -16.27 -17.46
C THR A 170 30.86 -14.92 -16.97
N GLU A 171 29.55 -14.72 -16.89
CA GLU A 171 28.97 -13.49 -16.36
C GLU A 171 28.12 -13.77 -15.11
N ALA A 172 28.33 -12.94 -14.09
CA ALA A 172 27.60 -13.02 -12.84
C ALA A 172 26.17 -12.49 -13.04
N ILE A 173 25.18 -13.22 -12.53
CA ILE A 173 23.76 -12.87 -12.66
C ILE A 173 23.42 -11.71 -11.71
N GLY A 174 23.77 -10.50 -12.13
CA GLY A 174 23.15 -9.27 -11.64
C GLY A 174 21.75 -9.17 -12.24
N LYS A 175 20.71 -9.24 -11.40
CA LYS A 175 19.31 -9.28 -11.84
C LYS A 175 18.78 -7.88 -12.14
N ASP A 176 19.38 -7.23 -13.14
CA ASP A 176 18.94 -5.91 -13.61
C ASP A 176 17.63 -6.08 -14.41
N ARG A 177 16.50 -5.72 -13.79
CA ARG A 177 15.18 -5.82 -14.41
C ARG A 177 15.02 -4.63 -15.35
N GLY A 178 15.11 -4.90 -16.66
CA GLY A 178 14.97 -3.90 -17.69
C GLY A 178 13.70 -3.07 -17.53
N SER A 179 13.84 -1.75 -17.63
CA SER A 179 12.73 -0.80 -17.68
C SER A 179 11.89 -1.06 -18.93
N SER A 180 10.71 -1.65 -18.77
CA SER A 180 9.67 -1.60 -19.78
C SER A 180 9.29 -0.14 -20.06
N GLU A 181 8.98 0.18 -21.32
CA GLU A 181 8.42 1.48 -21.67
C GLU A 181 7.14 1.75 -20.87
N PRO A 182 6.83 3.02 -20.53
CA PRO A 182 5.64 3.34 -19.74
C PRO A 182 4.37 2.91 -20.47
N SER A 183 3.80 1.80 -20.00
CA SER A 183 2.45 1.34 -20.34
C SER A 183 1.47 2.51 -20.23
N SER A 184 0.68 2.75 -21.27
CA SER A 184 -0.39 3.77 -21.26
C SER A 184 -1.64 3.32 -20.49
N VAL A 185 -1.53 2.24 -19.71
CA VAL A 185 -2.59 1.64 -18.89
C VAL A 185 -2.26 1.92 -17.44
N ALA A 186 -3.26 2.31 -16.65
CA ALA A 186 -3.12 2.43 -15.21
C ALA A 186 -2.70 1.08 -14.60
N ASP A 187 -1.65 1.07 -13.77
CA ASP A 187 -1.21 -0.12 -13.08
C ASP A 187 -2.30 -0.55 -12.06
N VAL A 188 -2.61 -1.83 -12.00
CA VAL A 188 -3.63 -2.36 -11.09
C VAL A 188 -3.07 -3.52 -10.27
N GLU A 189 -3.43 -3.52 -9.00
CA GLU A 189 -2.99 -4.47 -7.99
C GLU A 189 -4.21 -5.10 -7.31
N LEU A 190 -4.11 -6.37 -6.94
CA LEU A 190 -5.17 -7.05 -6.20
C LEU A 190 -4.85 -7.00 -4.71
N SER A 191 -5.89 -6.95 -3.87
CA SER A 191 -5.71 -7.17 -2.44
C SER A 191 -6.62 -8.25 -1.86
N ILE A 192 -6.12 -8.96 -0.87
CA ILE A 192 -6.84 -9.96 -0.07
C ILE A 192 -6.69 -9.64 1.42
N PHE A 193 -7.54 -10.19 2.29
CA PHE A 193 -7.43 -9.96 3.73
C PHE A 193 -7.69 -11.21 4.56
N THR A 194 -6.92 -11.37 5.63
CA THR A 194 -7.18 -12.32 6.71
C THR A 194 -7.02 -11.62 8.07
N ALA A 195 -7.00 -12.38 9.16
CA ALA A 195 -6.88 -11.84 10.51
C ALA A 195 -6.04 -12.74 11.40
N ALA A 196 -5.35 -12.13 12.36
CA ALA A 196 -4.44 -12.83 13.28
C ALA A 196 -5.15 -13.68 14.36
N THR A 197 -6.49 -13.67 14.43
CA THR A 197 -7.24 -14.46 15.43
C THR A 197 -8.48 -15.15 14.86
N GLU A 198 -8.76 -16.35 15.36
CA GLU A 198 -9.84 -17.22 14.86
C GLU A 198 -11.22 -16.62 15.13
N THR A 199 -11.44 -16.01 16.30
CA THR A 199 -12.75 -15.42 16.63
C THR A 199 -13.06 -14.22 15.74
N PHE A 200 -12.04 -13.46 15.33
CA PHE A 200 -12.22 -12.36 14.39
C PHE A 200 -12.53 -12.89 12.98
N THR A 201 -11.77 -13.88 12.50
CA THR A 201 -12.00 -14.51 11.19
C THR A 201 -13.41 -15.12 11.12
N GLN A 202 -13.78 -15.95 12.10
CA GLN A 202 -15.09 -16.58 12.15
C GLN A 202 -16.25 -15.57 12.20
N LYS A 203 -16.10 -14.43 12.87
CA LYS A 203 -17.16 -13.39 12.93
C LYS A 203 -17.25 -12.53 11.66
N ASN A 204 -16.18 -12.37 10.90
CA ASN A 204 -16.17 -11.52 9.70
C ASN A 204 -16.39 -12.29 8.39
N THR A 205 -15.82 -13.49 8.26
CA THR A 205 -15.86 -14.30 7.01
C THR A 205 -16.53 -15.68 7.18
N ASN A 206 -17.01 -15.98 8.39
CA ASN A 206 -17.67 -17.24 8.76
C ASN A 206 -16.84 -18.48 8.40
N CYS A 207 -15.54 -18.43 8.66
CA CYS A 207 -14.59 -19.53 8.55
C CYS A 207 -13.40 -19.35 9.49
N SER A 208 -12.62 -20.42 9.66
CA SER A 208 -11.31 -20.37 10.30
C SER A 208 -10.26 -19.62 9.47
N ILE A 209 -9.12 -19.30 10.09
CA ILE A 209 -7.95 -18.73 9.41
C ILE A 209 -7.46 -19.67 8.30
N ALA A 210 -7.31 -20.96 8.58
CA ALA A 210 -6.85 -21.95 7.58
C ALA A 210 -7.77 -22.05 6.36
N GLU A 211 -9.09 -22.01 6.57
CA GLU A 211 -10.07 -21.96 5.48
C GLU A 211 -10.02 -20.62 4.72
N SER A 212 -9.70 -19.51 5.38
CA SER A 212 -9.54 -18.21 4.72
C SER A 212 -8.36 -18.24 3.74
N LEU A 213 -7.20 -18.76 4.16
CA LEU A 213 -6.02 -18.93 3.31
C LEU A 213 -6.34 -19.81 2.10
N LYS A 214 -7.00 -20.95 2.32
CA LYS A 214 -7.42 -21.84 1.23
C LYS A 214 -8.39 -21.18 0.23
N ARG A 215 -9.24 -20.26 0.68
CA ARG A 215 -10.13 -19.48 -0.21
C ARG A 215 -9.37 -18.47 -1.09
N PHE A 216 -8.12 -18.13 -0.75
CA PHE A 216 -7.28 -17.22 -1.52
C PHE A 216 -6.35 -17.91 -2.51
N GLU A 217 -6.09 -19.22 -2.39
CA GLU A 217 -5.32 -20.02 -3.37
C GLU A 217 -5.72 -19.75 -4.85
N PRO A 218 -7.02 -19.68 -5.22
CA PRO A 218 -7.41 -19.39 -6.61
C PRO A 218 -7.11 -17.94 -7.03
N ILE A 219 -7.15 -17.00 -6.09
CA ILE A 219 -6.85 -15.59 -6.35
C ILE A 219 -5.34 -15.42 -6.58
N MET A 220 -4.50 -15.98 -5.72
CA MET A 220 -3.05 -15.95 -5.87
C MET A 220 -2.60 -16.64 -7.17
N SER A 221 -3.16 -17.82 -7.44
CA SER A 221 -2.88 -18.56 -8.69
C SER A 221 -3.22 -17.72 -9.91
N ARG A 222 -4.41 -17.11 -9.93
CA ARG A 222 -4.87 -16.32 -11.08
C ARG A 222 -4.14 -14.99 -11.23
N ALA A 223 -3.75 -14.34 -10.13
CA ALA A 223 -2.93 -13.14 -10.15
C ALA A 223 -1.56 -13.42 -10.78
N LYS A 224 -0.91 -14.50 -10.35
CA LYS A 224 0.38 -14.98 -10.88
C LYS A 224 0.33 -15.38 -12.36
N GLU A 225 -0.77 -15.98 -12.82
CA GLU A 225 -1.00 -16.26 -14.25
C GLU A 225 -1.10 -14.99 -15.12
N LEU A 226 -1.39 -13.84 -14.51
CA LEU A 226 -1.65 -12.56 -15.18
C LEU A 226 -0.56 -11.52 -14.93
N ASP A 227 0.50 -11.88 -14.18
CA ASP A 227 1.55 -10.96 -13.71
C ASP A 227 0.97 -9.74 -12.94
N LEU A 228 -0.10 -9.98 -12.17
CA LEU A 228 -0.71 -8.99 -11.27
C LEU A 228 -0.16 -9.15 -9.86
N ASN A 229 0.34 -8.07 -9.29
CA ASN A 229 0.77 -8.03 -7.89
C ASN A 229 -0.41 -8.32 -6.94
N VAL A 230 -0.13 -8.95 -5.81
CA VAL A 230 -1.11 -9.15 -4.72
C VAL A 230 -0.60 -8.63 -3.38
N ARG A 231 -1.37 -7.74 -2.77
CA ARG A 231 -1.17 -7.26 -1.40
C ARG A 231 -2.07 -7.99 -0.42
N ALA A 232 -1.52 -8.53 0.66
CA ALA A 232 -2.31 -9.23 1.68
C ALA A 232 -2.39 -8.43 2.99
N TYR A 233 -3.60 -8.20 3.49
CA TYR A 233 -3.84 -7.55 4.78
C TYR A 233 -3.95 -8.58 5.91
N ILE A 234 -3.26 -8.35 7.03
CA ILE A 234 -3.43 -9.12 8.27
C ILE A 234 -4.08 -8.22 9.33
N SER A 235 -5.37 -8.45 9.57
CA SER A 235 -6.17 -7.71 10.55
C SER A 235 -5.85 -8.09 12.01
N VAL A 236 -6.17 -7.20 12.95
CA VAL A 236 -6.08 -7.37 14.42
C VAL A 236 -4.69 -7.80 14.94
N ALA A 237 -3.62 -7.43 14.24
CA ALA A 237 -2.25 -7.80 14.58
C ALA A 237 -1.75 -7.25 15.94
N LEU A 238 -2.35 -6.15 16.42
CA LEU A 238 -1.96 -5.48 17.68
C LEU A 238 -3.09 -5.42 18.73
N GLY A 239 -4.20 -6.11 18.48
CA GLY A 239 -5.32 -6.23 19.40
C GLY A 239 -6.61 -6.66 18.70
N CYS A 240 -7.29 -7.65 19.28
CA CYS A 240 -8.54 -8.20 18.78
C CYS A 240 -9.72 -7.72 19.65
N PRO A 241 -10.85 -7.24 19.07
CA PRO A 241 -12.01 -6.79 19.83
C PRO A 241 -12.77 -7.94 20.52
N TYR A 242 -12.38 -9.19 20.28
CA TYR A 242 -13.02 -10.38 20.85
C TYR A 242 -12.09 -11.19 21.77
N GLU A 243 -10.81 -11.31 21.42
CA GLU A 243 -9.81 -12.08 22.18
C GLU A 243 -8.93 -11.19 23.07
N GLY A 244 -9.09 -9.86 22.98
CA GLY A 244 -8.42 -8.88 23.82
C GLY A 244 -7.20 -8.23 23.17
N PRO A 245 -6.50 -7.34 23.91
CA PRO A 245 -5.47 -6.48 23.34
C PRO A 245 -4.13 -7.17 23.06
N ASN A 246 -4.00 -8.46 23.35
CA ASN A 246 -2.74 -9.21 23.28
C ASN A 246 -2.80 -10.28 22.20
N THR A 247 -2.87 -9.86 20.94
CA THR A 247 -2.62 -10.74 19.79
C THR A 247 -1.18 -11.26 19.86
N ASP A 248 -1.00 -12.55 19.60
CA ASP A 248 0.31 -13.20 19.59
C ASP A 248 1.11 -12.78 18.33
N PRO A 249 2.27 -12.10 18.47
CA PRO A 249 3.05 -11.65 17.33
C PRO A 249 3.66 -12.81 16.54
N HIS A 250 3.83 -13.99 17.12
CA HIS A 250 4.32 -15.17 16.40
C HIS A 250 3.29 -15.65 15.38
N LYS A 251 2.00 -15.66 15.73
CA LYS A 251 0.91 -15.98 14.78
C LYS A 251 0.82 -14.98 13.63
N VAL A 252 1.08 -13.69 13.89
CA VAL A 252 1.14 -12.67 12.84
C VAL A 252 2.29 -12.97 11.88
N ALA A 253 3.45 -13.40 12.40
CA ALA A 253 4.61 -13.77 11.58
C ALA A 253 4.39 -15.07 10.79
N GLU A 254 3.80 -16.10 11.38
CA GLU A 254 3.39 -17.35 10.69
C GLU A 254 2.45 -17.05 9.52
N LEU A 255 1.48 -16.13 9.71
CA LEU A 255 0.57 -15.71 8.65
C LEU A 255 1.26 -14.88 7.57
N ALA A 256 2.15 -13.97 7.94
CA ALA A 256 2.92 -13.18 6.98
C ALA A 256 3.77 -14.10 6.07
N ILE A 257 4.48 -15.06 6.66
CA ILE A 257 5.23 -16.08 5.89
C ILE A 257 4.29 -16.87 4.99
N SER A 258 3.18 -17.39 5.52
CA SER A 258 2.22 -18.20 4.75
C SER A 258 1.66 -17.45 3.53
N LEU A 259 1.45 -16.13 3.66
CA LEU A 259 0.95 -15.28 2.58
C LEU A 259 2.04 -14.96 1.54
N LEU A 260 3.27 -14.68 1.98
CA LEU A 260 4.43 -14.49 1.09
C LEU A 260 4.75 -15.78 0.30
N GLU A 261 4.75 -16.94 0.96
CA GLU A 261 4.92 -18.26 0.32
C GLU A 261 3.81 -18.58 -0.69
N MET A 262 2.58 -18.11 -0.44
CA MET A 262 1.46 -18.23 -1.38
C MET A 262 1.61 -17.29 -2.60
N GLY A 263 2.50 -16.31 -2.54
CA GLY A 263 2.82 -15.37 -3.63
C GLY A 263 2.26 -13.96 -3.45
N ALA A 264 2.05 -13.47 -2.21
CA ALA A 264 1.85 -12.05 -1.97
C ALA A 264 3.15 -11.26 -2.17
N ASP A 265 3.06 -10.06 -2.76
CA ASP A 265 4.19 -9.15 -2.98
C ASP A 265 4.40 -8.14 -1.83
N GLU A 266 3.35 -7.82 -1.08
CA GLU A 266 3.43 -6.99 0.14
C GLU A 266 2.40 -7.44 1.18
N ILE A 267 2.81 -7.49 2.45
CA ILE A 267 1.96 -7.75 3.61
C ILE A 267 1.66 -6.45 4.36
N SER A 268 0.40 -6.01 4.42
CA SER A 268 -0.01 -4.90 5.29
C SER A 268 -0.45 -5.44 6.65
N VAL A 269 0.33 -5.15 7.69
CA VAL A 269 0.08 -5.59 9.06
C VAL A 269 -0.73 -4.52 9.81
N ALA A 270 -1.95 -4.87 10.23
CA ALA A 270 -2.95 -3.89 10.62
C ALA A 270 -3.35 -3.92 12.12
N ASP A 271 -3.29 -2.74 12.74
CA ASP A 271 -3.98 -2.45 14.00
C ASP A 271 -5.42 -1.97 13.73
N THR A 272 -6.28 -2.92 13.38
CA THR A 272 -7.70 -2.70 13.02
C THR A 272 -8.53 -2.08 14.16
N THR A 273 -8.04 -2.12 15.41
CA THR A 273 -8.76 -1.58 16.58
C THR A 273 -8.15 -0.28 17.11
N GLY A 274 -6.90 0.04 16.75
CA GLY A 274 -6.15 1.15 17.32
C GLY A 274 -5.61 0.86 18.73
N MET A 275 -5.63 -0.41 19.18
CA MET A 275 -5.19 -0.82 20.53
C MET A 275 -3.67 -0.97 20.65
N GLY A 276 -2.96 -0.93 19.51
CA GLY A 276 -1.51 -1.03 19.43
C GLY A 276 -0.82 0.13 20.12
N THR A 277 0.32 -0.15 20.74
CA THR A 277 1.15 0.84 21.44
C THR A 277 2.60 0.64 21.05
N ALA A 278 3.42 1.69 21.15
CA ALA A 278 4.83 1.64 20.75
C ALA A 278 5.60 0.38 21.21
N PRO A 279 5.48 -0.11 22.46
CA PRO A 279 6.15 -1.35 22.87
C PRO A 279 5.66 -2.59 22.11
N LYS A 280 4.35 -2.73 21.91
CA LYS A 280 3.75 -3.86 21.17
C LYS A 280 4.08 -3.82 19.68
N THR A 281 4.05 -2.63 19.08
CA THR A 281 4.47 -2.42 17.68
C THR A 281 5.94 -2.80 17.51
N ALA A 282 6.82 -2.40 18.43
CA ALA A 282 8.24 -2.78 18.39
C ALA A 282 8.48 -4.27 18.65
N GLU A 283 7.68 -4.91 19.50
CA GLU A 283 7.71 -6.36 19.73
C GLU A 283 7.30 -7.14 18.47
N LEU A 284 6.15 -6.79 17.89
CA LEU A 284 5.64 -7.37 16.66
C LEU A 284 6.64 -7.25 15.49
N LEU A 285 7.20 -6.06 15.27
CA LEU A 285 8.19 -5.84 14.21
C LEU A 285 9.48 -6.63 14.41
N LYS A 286 9.93 -6.83 15.65
CA LYS A 286 11.07 -7.70 15.95
C LYS A 286 10.74 -9.16 15.69
N THR A 287 9.54 -9.63 16.04
CA THR A 287 9.11 -11.00 15.78
C THR A 287 8.99 -11.28 14.28
N LEU A 288 8.43 -10.35 13.50
CA LEU A 288 8.37 -10.44 12.04
C LEU A 288 9.78 -10.49 11.41
N SER A 289 10.67 -9.59 11.81
CA SER A 289 12.06 -9.58 11.33
C SER A 289 12.83 -10.85 11.74
N ALA A 290 12.65 -11.34 12.97
CA ALA A 290 13.26 -12.59 13.44
C ALA A 290 12.73 -13.84 12.72
N ALA A 291 11.52 -13.77 12.16
CA ALA A 291 10.92 -14.81 11.34
C ALA A 291 11.33 -14.71 9.85
N GLY A 292 12.10 -13.69 9.46
CA GLY A 292 12.60 -13.50 8.09
C GLY A 292 11.70 -12.66 7.18
N VAL A 293 10.71 -11.94 7.72
CA VAL A 293 9.92 -10.97 6.94
C VAL A 293 10.71 -9.68 6.77
N GLU A 294 11.12 -9.39 5.54
CA GLU A 294 11.87 -8.18 5.19
C GLU A 294 11.00 -6.92 5.25
N THR A 295 11.59 -5.77 5.62
CA THR A 295 10.85 -4.50 5.72
C THR A 295 10.50 -3.87 4.38
N SER A 296 11.01 -4.42 3.27
CA SER A 296 10.59 -4.08 1.90
C SER A 296 9.26 -4.72 1.51
N ASP A 297 8.92 -5.85 2.15
CA ASP A 297 7.82 -6.72 1.76
C ASP A 297 6.62 -6.50 2.71
N MET A 298 6.70 -5.45 3.54
CA MET A 298 5.77 -5.14 4.61
C MET A 298 5.36 -3.66 4.60
N ALA A 299 4.07 -3.46 4.84
CA ALA A 299 3.47 -2.18 5.18
C ALA A 299 2.82 -2.21 6.57
N LEU A 300 2.55 -1.02 7.11
CA LEU A 300 1.87 -0.86 8.39
C LEU A 300 0.59 -0.04 8.24
N HIS A 301 -0.49 -0.57 8.82
CA HIS A 301 -1.80 0.04 8.81
C HIS A 301 -2.26 0.30 10.25
N PHE A 302 -2.38 1.56 10.65
CA PHE A 302 -2.72 1.93 12.02
C PHE A 302 -3.99 2.78 12.08
N HIS A 303 -4.98 2.33 12.87
CA HIS A 303 -6.11 3.16 13.26
C HIS A 303 -5.73 4.13 14.39
N ASP A 304 -6.21 5.37 14.32
CA ASP A 304 -6.00 6.41 15.35
C ASP A 304 -7.12 6.43 16.41
N THR A 305 -7.84 5.31 16.59
CA THR A 305 -8.97 5.16 17.54
C THR A 305 -8.60 5.61 18.97
N TYR A 306 -7.36 5.33 19.40
CA TYR A 306 -6.81 5.68 20.71
C TYR A 306 -5.64 6.69 20.63
N GLY A 307 -5.51 7.41 19.51
CA GLY A 307 -4.45 8.41 19.33
C GLY A 307 -3.03 7.85 19.21
N GLN A 308 -2.90 6.55 18.90
CA GLN A 308 -1.60 5.85 18.87
C GLN A 308 -0.98 5.76 17.47
N ALA A 309 -1.72 6.07 16.39
CA ALA A 309 -1.29 5.70 15.04
C ALA A 309 0.01 6.37 14.61
N LEU A 310 0.13 7.69 14.83
CA LEU A 310 1.36 8.43 14.52
C LEU A 310 2.56 7.93 15.33
N VAL A 311 2.35 7.56 16.60
CA VAL A 311 3.40 7.03 17.47
C VAL A 311 3.86 5.65 16.98
N ASN A 312 2.91 4.77 16.63
CA ASN A 312 3.20 3.46 16.06
C ASN A 312 3.88 3.56 14.68
N SER A 313 3.53 4.58 13.87
CA SER A 313 4.20 4.88 12.60
C SER A 313 5.65 5.32 12.77
N VAL A 314 5.99 6.12 13.80
CA VAL A 314 7.40 6.42 14.12
C VAL A 314 8.16 5.15 14.48
N VAL A 315 7.57 4.27 15.30
CA VAL A 315 8.20 2.97 15.65
C VAL A 315 8.42 2.11 14.40
N GLY A 316 7.46 2.06 13.48
CA GLY A 316 7.61 1.39 12.18
C GLY A 316 8.76 1.97 11.34
N LEU A 317 8.84 3.31 11.26
CA LEU A 317 9.88 4.01 10.52
C LEU A 317 11.29 3.75 11.09
N GLU A 318 11.42 3.72 12.42
CA GLU A 318 12.65 3.38 13.15
C GLU A 318 13.10 1.93 12.93
N HIS A 319 12.15 0.99 12.76
CA HIS A 319 12.46 -0.40 12.40
C HIS A 319 12.73 -0.61 10.90
N GLY A 320 12.69 0.45 10.08
CA GLY A 320 13.03 0.38 8.66
C GLY A 320 11.84 0.18 7.70
N VAL A 321 10.60 0.17 8.20
CA VAL A 321 9.40 0.14 7.34
C VAL A 321 9.28 1.46 6.57
N ARG A 322 8.88 1.37 5.30
CA ARG A 322 8.73 2.53 4.39
C ARG A 322 7.40 2.56 3.63
N THR A 323 6.47 1.66 3.91
CA THR A 323 5.09 1.72 3.41
C THR A 323 4.10 1.87 4.58
N PHE A 324 3.21 2.85 4.50
CA PHE A 324 2.16 3.07 5.51
C PHE A 324 0.81 3.33 4.85
N ASP A 325 -0.25 2.80 5.46
CA ASP A 325 -1.61 2.96 5.00
C ASP A 325 -2.29 4.13 5.73
N ALA A 326 -3.08 4.91 5.00
CA ALA A 326 -3.73 6.10 5.53
C ALA A 326 -5.02 6.42 4.77
N ALA A 327 -5.96 7.13 5.42
CA ALA A 327 -7.18 7.59 4.77
C ALA A 327 -7.27 9.12 4.79
N VAL A 328 -7.47 9.74 3.62
CA VAL A 328 -7.54 11.19 3.47
C VAL A 328 -8.60 11.79 4.40
N GLY A 329 -8.30 12.91 5.08
CA GLY A 329 -9.23 13.54 6.03
C GLY A 329 -9.58 12.72 7.29
N GLY A 330 -8.94 11.56 7.49
CA GLY A 330 -9.34 10.58 8.50
C GLY A 330 -10.67 9.91 8.19
N LEU A 331 -10.88 9.53 6.91
CA LEU A 331 -12.08 8.82 6.47
C LEU A 331 -12.23 7.44 7.14
N GLY A 332 -13.49 7.09 7.40
CA GLY A 332 -13.86 5.88 8.12
C GLY A 332 -13.94 6.07 9.63
N GLY A 333 -14.36 5.00 10.30
CA GLY A 333 -14.50 4.92 11.75
C GLY A 333 -14.21 3.50 12.22
N CYS A 334 -14.11 3.28 13.53
CA CYS A 334 -13.97 1.95 14.08
C CYS A 334 -15.36 1.29 14.26
N PRO A 335 -15.73 0.19 13.57
CA PRO A 335 -17.01 -0.49 13.77
C PRO A 335 -17.21 -1.00 15.20
N PHE A 336 -16.10 -1.30 15.90
CA PHE A 336 -16.07 -1.77 17.29
C PHE A 336 -16.07 -0.63 18.32
N SER A 337 -16.01 0.63 17.89
CA SER A 337 -16.10 1.81 18.75
C SER A 337 -16.87 2.93 18.04
N PRO A 338 -18.22 2.81 17.95
CA PRO A 338 -19.04 3.70 17.14
C PRO A 338 -18.87 5.19 17.51
N GLY A 339 -18.38 5.97 16.54
CA GLY A 339 -18.12 7.41 16.71
C GLY A 339 -16.68 7.76 17.13
N ALA A 340 -15.82 6.77 17.38
CA ALA A 340 -14.38 6.97 17.44
C ALA A 340 -13.77 7.01 16.03
N THR A 341 -12.56 7.59 15.94
CA THR A 341 -11.72 7.59 14.74
C THR A 341 -11.41 6.16 14.27
N GLY A 342 -11.30 5.98 12.95
CA GLY A 342 -10.83 4.75 12.31
C GLY A 342 -9.37 4.90 11.87
N ASN A 343 -9.13 4.81 10.56
CA ASN A 343 -7.85 5.09 9.92
C ASN A 343 -7.18 6.38 10.42
N VAL A 344 -5.85 6.35 10.47
CA VAL A 344 -5.04 7.55 10.59
C VAL A 344 -5.19 8.44 9.34
N ALA A 345 -5.22 9.75 9.56
CA ALA A 345 -5.39 10.71 8.47
C ALA A 345 -4.13 10.82 7.60
N THR A 346 -4.28 10.76 6.28
CA THR A 346 -3.16 10.85 5.32
C THR A 346 -2.36 12.14 5.49
N GLU A 347 -3.01 13.28 5.72
CA GLU A 347 -2.31 14.56 5.94
C GLU A 347 -1.53 14.56 7.28
N ASP A 348 -2.05 13.91 8.33
CA ASP A 348 -1.34 13.78 9.62
C ASP A 348 -0.05 12.95 9.46
N LEU A 349 -0.08 11.85 8.70
CA LEU A 349 1.11 11.03 8.39
C LEU A 349 2.10 11.75 7.47
N VAL A 350 1.63 12.38 6.39
CA VAL A 350 2.52 13.13 5.49
C VAL A 350 3.19 14.27 6.25
N HIS A 351 2.47 14.96 7.15
CA HIS A 351 3.04 16.00 8.01
C HIS A 351 4.11 15.44 8.95
N LEU A 352 3.85 14.30 9.60
CA LEU A 352 4.82 13.61 10.44
C LEU A 352 6.10 13.26 9.66
N PHE A 353 5.98 12.57 8.53
CA PHE A 353 7.14 12.12 7.76
C PHE A 353 7.95 13.29 7.18
N HIS A 354 7.30 14.32 6.65
CA HIS A 354 7.99 15.54 6.21
C HIS A 354 8.70 16.25 7.36
N SER A 355 8.10 16.30 8.56
CA SER A 355 8.72 16.89 9.76
C SER A 355 9.93 16.11 10.27
N LEU A 356 9.99 14.80 9.97
CA LEU A 356 11.15 13.94 10.25
C LEU A 356 12.23 14.00 9.15
N GLY A 357 11.98 14.73 8.05
CA GLY A 357 12.89 14.86 6.90
C GLY A 357 12.66 13.85 5.77
N ALA A 358 11.75 12.89 5.96
CA ALA A 358 11.42 11.88 4.96
C ALA A 358 10.53 12.46 3.84
N LYS A 359 10.71 11.95 2.62
CA LYS A 359 9.98 12.38 1.42
C LYS A 359 8.82 11.42 1.13
N THR A 360 7.64 11.95 0.81
CA THR A 360 6.51 11.11 0.33
C THR A 360 6.15 11.35 -1.13
N GLY A 361 6.63 12.47 -1.72
CA GLY A 361 6.18 12.94 -3.03
C GLY A 361 4.76 13.55 -3.04
N VAL A 362 4.06 13.55 -1.89
CA VAL A 362 2.69 14.05 -1.77
C VAL A 362 2.68 15.56 -1.48
N ASN A 363 1.88 16.30 -2.25
CA ASN A 363 1.58 17.71 -2.04
C ASN A 363 0.53 17.85 -0.92
N MET A 364 0.96 18.41 0.21
CA MET A 364 0.14 18.60 1.41
C MET A 364 -1.10 19.47 1.18
N GLU A 365 -0.96 20.54 0.38
CA GLU A 365 -2.02 21.52 0.15
C GLU A 365 -3.17 20.87 -0.62
N LYS A 366 -2.88 20.27 -1.77
CA LYS A 366 -3.85 19.51 -2.58
C LYS A 366 -4.50 18.40 -1.77
N LEU A 367 -3.72 17.60 -1.04
CA LEU A 367 -4.27 16.52 -0.22
C LEU A 367 -5.25 17.04 0.83
N SER A 368 -4.92 18.16 1.48
CA SER A 368 -5.80 18.81 2.46
C SER A 368 -7.09 19.32 1.81
N GLU A 369 -7.02 19.88 0.59
CA GLU A 369 -8.20 20.27 -0.19
C GLU A 369 -9.11 19.07 -0.51
N VAL A 370 -8.53 17.92 -0.88
CA VAL A 370 -9.31 16.68 -1.08
C VAL A 370 -10.00 16.27 0.23
N GLY A 371 -9.26 16.26 1.34
CA GLY A 371 -9.77 15.86 2.66
C GLY A 371 -10.92 16.75 3.16
N GLU A 372 -10.84 18.07 2.94
CA GLU A 372 -11.96 18.96 3.25
C GLU A 372 -13.14 18.79 2.29
N TRP A 373 -12.89 18.64 0.98
CA TRP A 373 -13.95 18.42 0.01
C TRP A 373 -14.74 17.13 0.30
N ILE A 374 -14.08 15.98 0.44
CA ILE A 374 -14.77 14.70 0.68
C ILE A 374 -15.49 14.70 2.05
N SER A 375 -14.96 15.39 3.05
CA SER A 375 -15.63 15.58 4.33
C SER A 375 -16.94 16.37 4.18
N LYS A 376 -16.98 17.38 3.29
CA LYS A 376 -18.20 18.15 2.97
C LYS A 376 -19.23 17.30 2.23
N GLU A 377 -18.81 16.52 1.23
CA GLU A 377 -19.70 15.59 0.49
C GLU A 377 -20.36 14.55 1.42
N LEU A 378 -19.64 14.09 2.44
CA LEU A 378 -20.12 13.16 3.48
C LEU A 378 -20.83 13.85 4.66
N GLY A 379 -21.00 15.17 4.63
CA GLY A 379 -21.62 15.94 5.72
C GLY A 379 -20.93 15.81 7.09
N ARG A 380 -19.64 15.43 7.12
CA ARG A 380 -18.85 15.16 8.33
C ARG A 380 -17.78 16.22 8.57
N LYS A 381 -17.12 16.12 9.73
CA LYS A 381 -15.91 16.90 10.01
C LYS A 381 -14.70 16.18 9.40
N ASN A 382 -13.77 16.97 8.86
CA ASN A 382 -12.42 16.46 8.57
C ASN A 382 -11.72 16.25 9.93
N GLU A 383 -11.22 15.04 10.19
CA GLU A 383 -10.55 14.72 11.46
C GLU A 383 -9.06 15.05 11.43
N SER A 384 -8.45 15.10 10.24
CA SER A 384 -7.05 15.42 9.99
C SER A 384 -6.60 16.75 10.59
N ARG A 385 -5.72 16.67 11.59
CA ARG A 385 -5.27 17.82 12.39
C ARG A 385 -4.36 18.71 11.55
N ALA A 386 -3.44 18.12 10.82
CA ALA A 386 -2.54 18.77 9.87
C ALA A 386 -3.31 19.31 8.65
N GLY A 387 -4.28 18.57 8.10
CA GLY A 387 -5.09 19.04 6.97
C GLY A 387 -5.86 20.32 7.28
N LYS A 388 -6.53 20.36 8.45
CA LYS A 388 -7.22 21.57 8.95
C LYS A 388 -6.26 22.74 9.18
N ALA A 389 -5.08 22.49 9.72
CA ALA A 389 -4.07 23.53 9.96
C ALA A 389 -3.53 24.12 8.64
N THR A 390 -3.22 23.26 7.67
CA THR A 390 -2.74 23.64 6.32
C THR A 390 -3.73 24.57 5.63
N LEU A 391 -5.00 24.16 5.50
CA LEU A 391 -6.04 24.98 4.85
C LEU A 391 -6.27 26.32 5.57
N THR A 392 -6.17 26.33 6.90
CA THR A 392 -6.28 27.57 7.69
C THR A 392 -5.10 28.52 7.42
N SER A 393 -3.90 28.00 7.14
CA SER A 393 -2.73 28.80 6.77
C SER A 393 -2.84 29.34 5.35
N LEU A 394 -3.32 28.54 4.40
CA LEU A 394 -3.55 28.95 3.00
C LEU A 394 -4.57 30.09 2.90
N ARG A 395 -5.70 29.97 3.61
CA ARG A 395 -6.76 30.99 3.68
C ARG A 395 -6.35 32.32 4.31
N LYS A 396 -5.24 32.36 5.07
CA LYS A 396 -4.66 33.59 5.61
C LYS A 396 -3.61 34.22 4.70
N SER A 397 -3.13 33.46 3.72
CA SER A 397 -2.10 33.85 2.76
C SER A 397 -2.68 34.20 1.38
N SER A 398 -4.00 34.04 1.23
CA SER A 398 -4.82 34.39 0.05
C SER A 398 -5.63 35.66 0.32
#